data_AF-A0A222P3C2-F1
#
_entry.id   AF-A0A222P3C2-F1
#
_cell.length_a   1.000
_cell.length_b   1.000
_cell.length_c   1.000
_cell.angle_alpha   90.00
_cell.angle_beta   90.00
_cell.angle_gamma   90.00
#
_symmetry.space_group_name_H-M   'P 1'
#
loop_
_entity.id
_entity.type
_entity.pdbx_description
1 polymer ?
#
loop_
_entity_poly.entity_id
_entity_poly.type
_entity_poly.pdbx_seq_one_letter_code
_entity_poly.pdbx_strand_id
1 'polypeptide(L)'
;MPLLENVIYSQEAIKLWSEELPHLESRIAEEEQVIKSEKLQLTRLNEQLNHLKSQIANLQTLISIQEDLQHHHHHSPFPHHHHHTFNTVVTVNVDTISSLITLRTDLANLRLNKNRLLDDLASHKQQITRSRKEIAQAEARISWIKNHTVKAQHFLKILRENPVTLVQSLQEKILKKFFDYEYNHPAGLSPRVRICLLAIHAKLEQLCTPAVNPSRLYPDLEANSSQSVQISYLRLCGFIWEMYWQVKHEERNEEFTNLLIELINELHIDEDGDLPDDLRSGKTADAHFQEIKNEGGFLADLTNPALLMLESTIVKQKLHTLRNYLTPQNSVHASMAYALQLIEDEIALKKEENETIDYHFYTAVMDDFLRILNPQTHHEAVKYLGKLAEYASGTPSLGKKIGGALLMVAGLAILTASIVGLAATFGGSSFFSACGIALGLSLLQFEVAFGSLFAISAVAGCGLTFFGNQTFNQGKRQGLSQELVTIQEQCQESYTMN
;
A
#
# COMPACT_ATOMS: atom_id res chain seq x y z
N MET A 1 0.59 -4.13 3.33
CA MET A 1 0.38 -4.14 4.80
C MET A 1 1.73 -4.25 5.48
N PRO A 2 2.08 -3.35 6.42
CA PRO A 2 3.23 -3.54 7.30
C PRO A 2 3.05 -4.81 8.14
N LEU A 3 4.14 -5.55 8.35
CA LEU A 3 4.18 -6.68 9.27
C LEU A 3 4.34 -6.14 10.71
N LEU A 4 3.63 -6.74 11.65
CA LEU A 4 3.83 -6.49 13.07
C LEU A 4 5.08 -7.25 13.52
N GLU A 5 6.19 -6.53 13.70
CA GLU A 5 7.50 -7.10 14.03
C GLU A 5 8.05 -6.64 15.38
N ASN A 6 7.47 -5.59 16.00
CA ASN A 6 7.87 -4.94 17.26
C ASN A 6 9.18 -5.46 17.89
N VAL A 7 10.31 -4.93 17.43
CA VAL A 7 11.63 -5.38 17.88
C VAL A 7 11.90 -4.78 19.26
N ILE A 8 11.97 -5.63 20.28
CA ILE A 8 12.20 -5.23 21.68
C ILE A 8 13.67 -4.88 21.90
N TYR A 9 13.93 -3.70 22.48
CA TYR A 9 15.28 -3.22 22.74
C TYR A 9 15.63 -3.34 24.22
N SER A 10 16.67 -4.13 24.52
CA SER A 10 17.25 -4.32 25.85
C SER A 10 18.75 -4.63 25.74
N GLN A 11 19.50 -4.51 26.83
CA GLN A 11 20.90 -4.92 26.87
C GLN A 11 21.04 -6.43 26.60
N GLU A 12 20.09 -7.24 27.07
CA GLU A 12 20.04 -8.67 26.79
C GLU A 12 19.89 -8.96 25.29
N ALA A 13 18.97 -8.27 24.61
CA ALA A 13 18.77 -8.43 23.17
C ALA A 13 20.04 -8.05 22.39
N ILE A 14 20.67 -6.92 22.74
CA ILE A 14 21.93 -6.48 22.12
C ILE A 14 23.03 -7.54 22.31
N LYS A 15 23.14 -8.12 23.52
CA LYS A 15 24.12 -9.16 23.82
C LYS A 15 23.86 -10.41 22.97
N LEU A 16 22.62 -10.87 22.88
CA LEU A 16 22.24 -12.03 22.05
C LEU A 16 22.57 -11.79 20.58
N TRP A 17 22.28 -10.59 20.05
CA TRP A 17 22.63 -10.26 18.67
C TRP A 17 24.15 -10.18 18.44
N SER A 18 24.89 -9.66 19.41
CA SER A 18 26.36 -9.64 19.39
C SER A 18 26.96 -11.05 19.38
N GLU A 19 26.36 -11.99 20.12
CA GLU A 19 26.77 -13.39 20.16
C GLU A 19 26.40 -14.13 18.85
N GLU A 20 25.31 -13.74 18.18
CA GLU A 20 24.86 -14.31 16.91
C GLU A 20 25.79 -13.97 15.72
N LEU A 21 26.38 -12.75 15.71
CA LEU A 21 27.23 -12.27 14.62
C LEU A 21 28.37 -13.21 14.20
N PRO A 22 29.25 -13.69 15.10
CA PRO A 22 30.35 -14.58 14.71
C PRO A 22 29.86 -15.91 14.13
N HIS A 23 28.69 -16.40 14.55
CA HIS A 23 28.09 -17.62 13.98
C HIS A 23 27.62 -17.40 12.53
N LEU A 24 27.02 -16.24 12.25
CA LEU A 24 26.61 -15.88 10.89
C LEU A 24 27.82 -15.69 9.97
N GLU A 25 28.89 -15.07 10.47
CA GLU A 25 30.14 -14.90 9.72
C GLU A 25 30.82 -16.25 9.43
N SER A 26 30.86 -17.17 10.40
CA SER A 26 31.33 -18.54 10.19
C SER A 26 30.52 -19.27 9.13
N ARG A 27 29.18 -19.16 9.19
CA ARG A 27 28.28 -19.77 8.21
C ARG A 27 28.52 -19.25 6.79
N ILE A 28 28.76 -17.96 6.63
CA ILE A 28 29.12 -17.39 5.32
C ILE A 28 30.42 -18.02 4.82
N ALA A 29 31.47 -18.06 5.65
CA ALA A 29 32.76 -18.64 5.26
C ALA A 29 32.65 -20.14 4.89
N GLU A 30 31.85 -20.90 5.63
CA GLU A 30 31.56 -22.32 5.35
C GLU A 30 30.84 -22.49 4.00
N GLU A 31 29.77 -21.73 3.75
CA GLU A 31 29.03 -21.80 2.49
C GLU A 31 29.85 -21.29 1.29
N GLU A 32 30.73 -20.31 1.49
CA GLU A 32 31.71 -19.89 0.47
C GLU A 32 32.69 -21.00 0.12
N GLN A 33 33.14 -21.76 1.12
CA GLN A 33 33.99 -22.94 0.91
C GLN A 33 33.23 -24.04 0.14
N VAL A 34 31.95 -24.27 0.44
CA VAL A 34 31.08 -25.18 -0.32
C VAL A 34 30.97 -24.70 -1.78
N ILE A 35 30.68 -23.42 -2.02
CA ILE A 35 30.63 -22.89 -3.40
C ILE A 35 31.96 -23.10 -4.13
N LYS A 36 33.09 -22.90 -3.44
CA LYS A 36 34.42 -23.10 -4.03
C LYS A 36 34.67 -24.57 -4.39
N SER A 37 34.33 -25.51 -3.52
CA SER A 37 34.49 -26.94 -3.78
C SER A 37 33.57 -27.43 -4.91
N GLU A 38 32.32 -27.00 -4.90
CA GLU A 38 31.32 -27.32 -5.93
C GLU A 38 31.73 -26.78 -7.30
N LYS A 39 32.26 -25.54 -7.37
CA LYS A 39 32.81 -24.98 -8.62
C LYS A 39 33.97 -25.80 -9.16
N LEU A 40 34.85 -26.33 -8.31
CA LEU A 40 35.95 -27.19 -8.72
C LEU A 40 35.42 -28.50 -9.34
N GLN A 41 34.42 -29.12 -8.71
CA GLN A 41 33.78 -30.33 -9.25
C GLN A 41 33.09 -30.05 -10.58
N LEU A 42 32.39 -28.93 -10.72
CA LEU A 42 31.79 -28.51 -11.98
C LEU A 42 32.82 -28.35 -13.10
N THR A 43 33.99 -27.75 -12.83
CA THR A 43 35.05 -27.64 -13.84
C THR A 43 35.49 -29.03 -14.31
N ARG A 44 35.76 -29.94 -13.37
CA ARG A 44 36.17 -31.31 -13.69
C ARG A 44 35.10 -32.07 -14.48
N LEU A 45 33.84 -31.99 -14.07
CA LEU A 45 32.73 -32.64 -14.78
C LEU A 45 32.55 -32.05 -16.17
N ASN A 46 32.70 -30.73 -16.35
CA ASN A 46 32.63 -30.11 -17.67
C ASN A 46 33.75 -30.58 -18.61
N GLU A 47 34.98 -30.76 -18.10
CA GLU A 47 36.08 -31.36 -18.87
C GLU A 47 35.75 -32.79 -19.31
N GLN A 48 35.23 -33.61 -18.39
CA GLN A 48 34.76 -34.97 -18.71
C GLN A 48 33.62 -34.96 -19.73
N LEU A 49 32.66 -34.04 -19.61
CA LEU A 49 31.57 -33.88 -20.57
C LEU A 49 32.10 -33.56 -21.97
N ASN A 50 33.07 -32.66 -22.06
CA ASN A 50 33.66 -32.24 -23.33
C ASN A 50 34.43 -33.39 -23.98
N HIS A 51 35.19 -34.15 -23.18
CA HIS A 51 35.86 -35.35 -23.66
C HIS A 51 34.85 -36.38 -24.19
N LEU A 52 33.79 -36.65 -23.42
CA LEU A 52 32.74 -37.60 -23.79
C LEU A 52 31.98 -37.16 -25.05
N LYS A 53 31.68 -35.87 -25.20
CA LYS A 53 31.08 -35.32 -26.43
C LYS A 53 31.99 -35.55 -27.64
N SER A 54 33.30 -35.39 -27.50
CA SER A 54 34.25 -35.68 -28.57
C SER A 54 34.29 -37.17 -28.92
N GLN A 55 34.28 -38.07 -27.93
CA GLN A 55 34.20 -39.52 -28.16
C GLN A 55 32.91 -39.92 -28.88
N ILE A 56 31.77 -39.37 -28.45
CA ILE A 56 30.47 -39.58 -29.10
C ILE A 56 30.52 -39.11 -30.56
N ALA A 57 31.04 -37.91 -30.83
CA ALA A 57 31.15 -37.39 -32.19
C ALA A 57 32.03 -38.29 -33.07
N ASN A 58 33.19 -38.71 -32.57
CA ASN A 58 34.09 -39.61 -33.30
C ASN A 58 33.43 -40.95 -33.63
N LEU A 59 32.73 -41.56 -32.67
CA LEU A 59 32.01 -42.82 -32.89
C LEU A 59 30.84 -42.66 -33.86
N GLN A 60 30.13 -41.54 -33.82
CA GLN A 60 29.09 -41.24 -34.81
C GLN A 60 29.68 -41.15 -36.22
N THR A 61 30.84 -40.50 -36.38
CA THR A 61 31.54 -40.45 -37.67
C THR A 61 31.97 -41.84 -38.14
N LEU A 62 32.51 -42.68 -37.25
CA LEU A 62 32.90 -44.06 -37.58
C LEU A 62 31.71 -44.92 -38.00
N ILE A 63 30.60 -44.82 -37.28
CA ILE A 63 29.34 -45.50 -37.62
C ILE A 63 28.86 -45.06 -39.00
N SER A 64 28.83 -43.75 -39.29
CA SER A 64 28.41 -43.25 -40.60
C SER A 64 29.29 -43.76 -41.74
N ILE A 65 30.62 -43.75 -41.57
CA ILE A 65 31.55 -44.30 -42.58
C ILE A 65 31.27 -45.79 -42.81
N GLN A 66 31.02 -46.56 -41.75
CA GLN A 66 30.80 -48.00 -41.85
C GLN A 66 29.43 -48.35 -42.46
N GLU A 67 28.40 -47.55 -42.17
CA GLU A 67 27.09 -47.64 -42.82
C GLU A 67 27.18 -47.31 -44.33
N ASP A 68 27.93 -46.26 -44.70
CA ASP A 68 28.17 -45.89 -46.11
C ASP A 68 28.89 -47.01 -46.89
N LEU A 69 29.90 -47.64 -46.27
CA LEU A 69 30.63 -48.78 -46.85
C LEU A 69 29.72 -50.02 -47.04
N GLN A 70 28.79 -50.27 -46.12
CA GLN A 70 27.78 -51.34 -46.28
C GLN A 70 26.81 -51.04 -47.43
N HIS A 71 26.41 -49.78 -47.61
CA HIS A 71 25.55 -49.37 -48.73
C HIS A 71 26.27 -49.44 -50.08
N HIS A 72 27.58 -49.17 -50.14
CA HIS A 72 28.37 -49.25 -51.37
C HIS A 72 28.69 -50.70 -51.81
N HIS A 73 28.68 -51.67 -50.90
CA HIS A 73 28.81 -53.09 -51.25
C HIS A 73 27.54 -53.72 -51.85
N HIS A 74 26.40 -53.03 -51.83
CA HIS A 74 25.14 -53.51 -52.42
C HIS A 74 24.84 -52.95 -53.82
N HIS A 75 25.67 -52.03 -54.34
CA HIS A 75 25.53 -51.46 -55.69
C HIS A 75 26.72 -51.81 -56.58
N SER A 76 26.92 -53.10 -56.85
CA SER A 76 27.68 -53.52 -58.03
C SER A 76 26.70 -53.82 -59.17
N PRO A 77 26.68 -53.04 -60.27
CA PRO A 77 25.93 -53.40 -61.46
C PRO A 77 26.71 -54.49 -62.19
N PHE A 78 26.38 -55.76 -61.96
CA PHE A 78 26.83 -56.84 -62.83
C PHE A 78 25.89 -56.99 -64.03
N PRO A 79 26.34 -56.78 -65.28
CA PRO A 79 25.69 -57.37 -66.44
C PRO A 79 26.26 -58.78 -66.68
N HIS A 80 25.35 -59.74 -66.72
CA HIS A 80 25.38 -61.10 -67.29
C HIS A 80 26.72 -61.70 -67.80
N HIS A 81 27.07 -62.90 -67.32
CA HIS A 81 26.88 -64.16 -68.08
C HIS A 81 27.22 -65.44 -67.28
N HIS A 82 26.29 -66.41 -67.36
CA HIS A 82 26.36 -67.88 -67.27
C HIS A 82 26.72 -68.69 -66.00
N HIS A 83 25.66 -69.35 -65.49
CA HIS A 83 25.50 -70.69 -64.91
C HIS A 83 26.68 -71.38 -64.17
N HIS A 84 26.52 -71.60 -62.85
CA HIS A 84 26.19 -72.91 -62.24
C HIS A 84 25.88 -72.78 -60.73
N THR A 85 24.68 -73.26 -60.36
CA THR A 85 24.26 -73.98 -59.14
C THR A 85 24.96 -73.77 -57.78
N PHE A 86 24.14 -73.35 -56.80
CA PHE A 86 24.13 -73.71 -55.36
C PHE A 86 25.45 -73.59 -54.58
N ASN A 87 25.68 -72.42 -53.99
CA ASN A 87 25.35 -72.12 -52.59
C ASN A 87 26.00 -70.76 -52.29
N THR A 88 25.40 -69.69 -52.80
CA THR A 88 25.81 -68.33 -52.46
C THR A 88 25.32 -68.09 -51.03
N VAL A 89 26.13 -68.52 -50.06
CA VAL A 89 26.16 -67.84 -48.78
C VAL A 89 26.46 -66.40 -49.17
N VAL A 90 25.45 -65.55 -49.13
CA VAL A 90 25.67 -64.12 -48.94
C VAL A 90 26.47 -64.09 -47.65
N THR A 91 27.80 -64.08 -47.75
CA THR A 91 28.68 -63.68 -46.68
C THR A 91 28.42 -62.20 -46.51
N VAL A 92 27.24 -61.90 -45.96
CA VAL A 92 27.05 -60.72 -45.14
C VAL A 92 28.23 -60.78 -44.20
N ASN A 93 29.16 -59.85 -44.39
CA ASN A 93 30.44 -59.90 -43.71
C ASN A 93 30.12 -59.78 -42.21
N VAL A 94 30.03 -60.93 -41.53
CA VAL A 94 29.52 -61.07 -40.15
C VAL A 94 30.35 -60.19 -39.22
N ASP A 95 31.63 -60.01 -39.56
CA ASP A 95 32.57 -59.14 -38.86
C ASP A 95 32.21 -57.65 -38.99
N THR A 96 31.67 -57.20 -40.14
CA THR A 96 31.21 -55.81 -40.32
C THR A 96 29.88 -55.52 -39.61
N ILE A 97 28.98 -56.50 -39.54
CA ILE A 97 27.74 -56.37 -38.76
C ILE A 97 28.04 -56.42 -37.27
N SER A 98 28.91 -57.34 -36.85
CA SER A 98 29.34 -57.47 -35.46
C SER A 98 30.01 -56.18 -34.97
N SER A 99 30.93 -55.60 -35.75
CA SER A 99 31.58 -54.33 -35.40
C SER A 99 30.61 -53.14 -35.39
N LEU A 100 29.65 -53.05 -36.31
CA LEU A 100 28.62 -52.00 -36.27
C LEU A 100 27.73 -52.11 -35.02
N ILE A 101 27.37 -53.33 -34.61
CA ILE A 101 26.62 -53.58 -33.36
C ILE A 101 27.44 -53.13 -32.15
N THR A 102 28.73 -53.48 -32.09
CA THR A 102 29.63 -53.04 -31.01
C THR A 102 29.72 -51.50 -30.94
N LEU A 103 29.94 -50.82 -32.08
CA LEU A 103 30.01 -49.36 -32.14
C LEU A 103 28.71 -48.70 -31.67
N ARG A 104 27.55 -49.25 -32.04
CA ARG A 104 26.24 -48.75 -31.60
C ARG A 104 26.02 -48.95 -30.11
N THR A 105 26.43 -50.08 -29.55
CA THR A 105 26.39 -50.34 -28.10
C THR A 105 27.30 -49.37 -27.35
N ASP A 106 28.51 -49.13 -27.84
CA ASP A 106 29.46 -48.17 -27.24
C ASP A 106 28.91 -46.75 -27.27
N LEU A 107 28.30 -46.33 -28.40
CA LEU A 107 27.63 -45.05 -28.52
C LEU A 107 26.48 -44.90 -27.52
N ALA A 108 25.66 -45.95 -27.34
CA ALA A 108 24.57 -45.95 -26.35
C ALA A 108 25.11 -45.80 -24.92
N ASN A 109 26.19 -46.52 -24.57
CA ASN A 109 26.85 -46.43 -23.28
C ASN A 109 27.42 -45.03 -23.02
N LEU A 110 28.07 -44.41 -24.00
CA LEU A 110 28.55 -43.04 -23.87
C LEU A 110 27.41 -42.02 -23.72
N ARG A 111 26.29 -42.20 -24.44
CA ARG A 111 25.11 -41.34 -24.26
C ARG A 111 24.50 -41.47 -22.87
N LEU A 112 24.46 -42.67 -22.29
CA LEU A 112 24.02 -42.87 -20.91
C LEU A 112 24.96 -42.17 -19.92
N ASN A 113 26.27 -42.32 -20.08
CA ASN A 113 27.26 -41.63 -19.24
C ASN A 113 27.16 -40.11 -19.37
N LYS A 114 26.84 -39.60 -20.56
CA LYS A 114 26.60 -38.16 -20.80
C LYS A 114 25.44 -37.65 -19.97
N ASN A 115 24.33 -38.39 -19.98
CA ASN A 115 23.13 -38.00 -19.26
C ASN A 115 23.37 -38.01 -17.75
N ARG A 116 24.01 -39.07 -17.22
CA ARG A 116 24.41 -39.13 -15.80
C ARG A 116 25.25 -37.92 -15.40
N LEU A 117 26.24 -37.57 -16.23
CA LEU A 117 27.12 -36.44 -15.95
C LEU A 117 26.39 -35.08 -16.07
N LEU A 118 25.38 -34.97 -16.93
CA LEU A 118 24.51 -33.78 -16.97
C LEU A 118 23.65 -33.67 -15.70
N ASP A 119 23.17 -34.78 -15.15
CA ASP A 119 22.44 -34.81 -13.89
C ASP A 119 23.35 -34.40 -12.73
N ASP A 120 24.58 -34.91 -12.67
CA ASP A 120 25.58 -34.52 -11.67
C ASP A 120 25.90 -33.00 -11.76
N LEU A 121 26.11 -32.47 -12.98
CA LEU A 121 26.30 -31.04 -13.21
C LEU A 121 25.11 -30.20 -12.73
N ALA A 122 23.88 -30.69 -12.91
CA ALA A 122 22.68 -30.00 -12.43
C ALA A 122 22.62 -29.99 -10.89
N SER A 123 22.94 -31.12 -10.25
CA SER A 123 23.00 -31.25 -8.79
C SER A 123 23.99 -30.26 -8.16
N HIS A 124 25.23 -30.21 -8.66
CA HIS A 124 26.25 -29.28 -8.16
C HIS A 124 25.86 -27.80 -8.37
N LYS A 125 25.21 -27.47 -9.50
CA LYS A 125 24.67 -26.11 -9.74
C LYS A 125 23.57 -25.74 -8.75
N GLN A 126 22.71 -26.69 -8.40
CA GLN A 126 21.66 -26.50 -7.41
C GLN A 126 22.26 -26.24 -6.02
N GLN A 127 23.31 -26.99 -5.65
CA GLN A 127 24.01 -26.79 -4.37
C GLN A 127 24.62 -25.38 -4.28
N ILE A 128 25.30 -24.90 -5.34
CA ILE A 128 25.81 -23.52 -5.38
C ILE A 128 24.68 -22.49 -5.22
N THR A 129 23.53 -22.72 -5.87
CA THR A 129 22.39 -21.81 -5.79
C THR A 129 21.82 -21.76 -4.37
N ARG A 130 21.74 -22.91 -3.70
CA ARG A 130 21.33 -23.01 -2.30
C ARG A 130 22.31 -22.28 -1.38
N SER A 131 23.60 -22.58 -1.46
CA SER A 131 24.63 -21.92 -0.64
C SER A 131 24.63 -20.40 -0.81
N ARG A 132 24.44 -19.90 -2.04
CA ARG A 132 24.29 -18.44 -2.29
C ARG A 132 23.07 -17.83 -1.61
N LYS A 133 21.94 -18.54 -1.58
CA LYS A 133 20.74 -18.08 -0.87
C LYS A 133 20.99 -18.02 0.63
N GLU A 134 21.69 -19.02 1.18
CA GLU A 134 22.03 -19.07 2.61
C GLU A 134 23.00 -17.93 2.99
N ILE A 135 24.01 -17.65 2.17
CA ILE A 135 24.89 -16.47 2.33
C ILE A 135 24.07 -15.18 2.33
N ALA A 136 23.22 -14.97 1.32
CA ALA A 136 22.42 -13.74 1.21
C ALA A 136 21.48 -13.54 2.42
N GLN A 137 20.93 -14.63 2.97
CA GLN A 137 20.12 -14.58 4.19
C GLN A 137 20.96 -14.23 5.42
N ALA A 138 22.15 -14.81 5.57
CA ALA A 138 23.07 -14.48 6.65
C ALA A 138 23.55 -13.03 6.58
N GLU A 139 23.91 -12.54 5.39
CA GLU A 139 24.31 -11.14 5.16
C GLU A 139 23.17 -10.17 5.51
N ALA A 140 21.93 -10.47 5.08
CA ALA A 140 20.76 -9.68 5.43
C ALA A 140 20.54 -9.64 6.96
N ARG A 141 20.72 -10.78 7.64
CA ARG A 141 20.61 -10.87 9.10
C ARG A 141 21.73 -10.09 9.81
N ILE A 142 22.97 -10.16 9.33
CA ILE A 142 24.09 -9.35 9.85
C ILE A 142 23.78 -7.85 9.70
N SER A 143 23.31 -7.43 8.53
CA SER A 143 22.93 -6.03 8.28
C SER A 143 21.80 -5.58 9.20
N TRP A 144 20.79 -6.43 9.40
CA TRP A 144 19.68 -6.20 10.32
C TRP A 144 20.21 -6.03 11.76
N ILE A 145 21.05 -6.94 12.24
CA ILE A 145 21.63 -6.90 13.60
C ILE A 145 22.42 -5.61 13.80
N LYS A 146 23.30 -5.26 12.85
CA LYS A 146 24.12 -4.04 12.94
C LYS A 146 23.26 -2.79 13.04
N ASN A 147 22.21 -2.69 12.22
CA ASN A 147 21.29 -1.55 12.24
C ASN A 147 20.51 -1.47 13.57
N HIS A 148 19.92 -2.58 14.01
CA HIS A 148 19.12 -2.60 15.24
C HIS A 148 19.97 -2.46 16.51
N THR A 149 21.22 -2.90 16.53
CA THR A 149 22.13 -2.69 17.66
C THR A 149 22.36 -1.19 17.90
N VAL A 150 22.65 -0.42 16.84
CA VAL A 150 22.86 1.04 16.95
C VAL A 150 21.58 1.74 17.43
N LYS A 151 20.42 1.36 16.85
CA LYS A 151 19.12 1.92 17.25
C LYS A 151 18.77 1.59 18.70
N ALA A 152 18.98 0.34 19.11
CA ALA A 152 18.71 -0.11 20.49
C ALA A 152 19.60 0.62 21.49
N GLN A 153 20.89 0.76 21.22
CA GLN A 153 21.80 1.53 22.07
C GLN A 153 21.35 3.00 22.19
N HIS A 154 20.96 3.61 21.08
CA HIS A 154 20.47 4.99 21.07
C HIS A 154 19.16 5.14 21.86
N PHE A 155 18.20 4.24 21.63
CA PHE A 155 16.93 4.19 22.35
C PHE A 155 17.14 4.04 23.87
N LEU A 156 17.92 3.04 24.29
CA LEU A 156 18.21 2.79 25.71
C LEU A 156 18.92 3.98 26.37
N LYS A 157 19.81 4.64 25.62
CA LYS A 157 20.48 5.86 26.08
C LYS A 157 19.48 7.00 26.29
N ILE A 158 18.61 7.28 25.32
CA ILE A 158 17.57 8.33 25.46
C ILE A 158 16.63 7.99 26.61
N LEU A 159 16.16 6.75 26.70
CA LEU A 159 15.24 6.32 27.75
C LEU A 159 15.83 6.53 29.16
N ARG A 160 17.15 6.33 29.33
CA ARG A 160 17.84 6.55 30.61
C ARG A 160 18.16 8.01 30.87
N GLU A 161 18.74 8.72 29.90
CA GLU A 161 19.33 10.04 30.10
C GLU A 161 18.35 11.20 29.84
N ASN A 162 17.41 11.03 28.91
CA ASN A 162 16.45 12.06 28.51
C ASN A 162 15.12 11.46 28.01
N PRO A 163 14.34 10.81 28.89
CA PRO A 163 13.09 10.17 28.51
C PRO A 163 12.02 11.16 28.03
N VAL A 164 12.15 12.46 28.34
CA VAL A 164 11.23 13.52 27.90
C VAL A 164 11.20 13.61 26.38
N THR A 165 12.36 13.54 25.73
CA THR A 165 12.45 13.57 24.27
C THR A 165 11.74 12.37 23.63
N LEU A 166 11.81 11.18 24.27
CA LEU A 166 11.15 9.99 23.77
C LEU A 166 9.62 10.11 23.86
N VAL A 167 9.11 10.57 25.00
CA VAL A 167 7.67 10.80 25.22
C VAL A 167 7.13 11.87 24.27
N GLN A 168 7.80 13.02 24.17
CA GLN A 168 7.40 14.11 23.27
C GLN A 168 7.43 13.67 21.80
N SER A 169 8.50 12.99 21.38
CA SER A 169 8.60 12.50 19.99
C SER A 169 7.51 11.50 19.66
N LEU A 170 7.17 10.59 20.58
CA LEU A 170 6.06 9.64 20.38
C LEU A 170 4.71 10.38 20.35
N GLN A 171 4.46 11.30 21.28
CA GLN A 171 3.25 12.10 21.33
C GLN A 171 3.03 12.90 20.03
N GLU A 172 4.04 13.64 19.58
CA GLU A 172 3.99 14.41 18.34
C GLU A 172 3.75 13.51 17.13
N LYS A 173 4.36 12.33 17.11
CA LYS A 173 4.19 11.36 16.02
C LYS A 173 2.78 10.78 15.99
N ILE A 174 2.20 10.42 17.14
CA ILE A 174 0.80 9.98 17.23
C ILE A 174 -0.11 11.09 16.71
N LEU A 175 0.04 12.32 17.24
CA LEU A 175 -0.76 13.46 16.82
C LEU A 175 -0.69 13.71 15.33
N LYS A 176 0.53 13.75 14.78
CA LYS A 176 0.73 13.96 13.35
C LYS A 176 0.10 12.85 12.51
N LYS A 177 0.37 11.57 12.82
CA LYS A 177 -0.20 10.45 12.07
C LYS A 177 -1.72 10.43 12.14
N PHE A 178 -2.30 10.73 13.30
CA PHE A 178 -3.76 10.70 13.49
C PHE A 178 -4.43 11.87 12.78
N PHE A 179 -3.83 13.06 12.82
CA PHE A 179 -4.30 14.20 12.04
C PHE A 179 -4.17 13.99 10.53
N ASP A 180 -3.05 13.46 10.07
CA ASP A 180 -2.86 13.12 8.66
C ASP A 180 -3.91 12.08 8.22
N TYR A 181 -4.23 11.11 9.08
CA TYR A 181 -5.27 10.12 8.82
C TYR A 181 -6.66 10.75 8.75
N GLU A 182 -7.06 11.54 9.76
CA GLU A 182 -8.36 12.23 9.82
C GLU A 182 -8.54 13.19 8.64
N TYR A 183 -7.50 13.96 8.31
CA TYR A 183 -7.48 14.83 7.13
C TYR A 183 -7.75 14.04 5.84
N ASN A 184 -7.29 12.80 5.73
CA ASN A 184 -7.50 11.93 4.57
C ASN A 184 -8.81 11.13 4.59
N HIS A 185 -9.45 11.02 5.75
CA HIS A 185 -10.66 10.24 5.95
C HIS A 185 -11.72 11.05 6.72
N PRO A 186 -12.24 12.13 6.13
CA PRO A 186 -13.13 13.06 6.84
C PRO A 186 -14.50 12.48 7.20
N ALA A 187 -14.91 11.37 6.59
CA ALA A 187 -16.24 10.79 6.74
C ALA A 187 -16.20 9.26 6.64
N GLY A 188 -17.25 8.61 7.13
CA GLY A 188 -17.44 7.16 7.00
C GLY A 188 -16.53 6.33 7.90
N LEU A 189 -15.92 6.96 8.91
CA LEU A 189 -15.05 6.29 9.86
C LEU A 189 -15.85 5.34 10.77
N SER A 190 -15.26 4.18 11.04
CA SER A 190 -15.89 3.23 11.94
C SER A 190 -15.93 3.75 13.39
N PRO A 191 -16.85 3.25 14.23
CA PRO A 191 -16.92 3.65 15.63
C PRO A 191 -15.60 3.50 16.39
N ARG A 192 -14.83 2.43 16.18
CA ARG A 192 -13.56 2.23 16.92
C ARG A 192 -12.48 3.23 16.50
N VAL A 193 -12.38 3.52 15.20
CA VAL A 193 -11.45 4.55 14.73
C VAL A 193 -11.85 5.93 15.26
N ARG A 194 -13.15 6.26 15.23
CA ARG A 194 -13.65 7.53 15.79
C ARG A 194 -13.38 7.64 17.28
N ILE A 195 -13.55 6.55 18.05
CA ILE A 195 -13.17 6.52 19.47
C ILE A 195 -11.69 6.82 19.63
N CYS A 196 -10.79 6.22 18.83
CA CYS A 196 -9.35 6.47 18.92
C CYS A 196 -9.01 7.95 18.68
N LEU A 197 -9.58 8.55 17.63
CA LEU A 197 -9.33 9.95 17.24
C LEU A 197 -9.98 10.96 18.20
N LEU A 198 -11.11 10.61 18.80
CA LEU A 198 -11.87 11.52 19.66
C LEU A 198 -11.02 12.02 20.83
N ALA A 199 -10.93 13.35 20.95
CA ALA A 199 -10.20 14.04 22.00
C ALA A 199 -8.74 13.56 22.17
N ILE A 200 -8.08 13.14 21.08
CA ILE A 200 -6.72 12.58 21.12
C ILE A 200 -5.72 13.48 21.85
N HIS A 201 -5.83 14.81 21.72
CA HIS A 201 -4.97 15.76 22.44
C HIS A 201 -5.11 15.61 23.95
N ALA A 202 -6.34 15.61 24.45
CA ALA A 202 -6.63 15.50 25.87
C ALA A 202 -6.24 14.12 26.42
N LYS A 203 -6.42 13.05 25.63
CA LYS A 203 -5.94 11.71 25.99
C LYS A 203 -4.42 11.67 26.16
N LEU A 204 -3.68 12.22 25.21
CA LEU A 204 -2.22 12.23 25.27
C LEU A 204 -1.71 13.13 26.40
N GLU A 205 -2.35 14.28 26.64
CA GLU A 205 -2.04 15.14 27.79
C GLU A 205 -2.25 14.41 29.11
N GLN A 206 -3.38 13.70 29.26
CA GLN A 206 -3.67 12.88 30.43
C GLN A 206 -2.60 11.79 30.63
N LEU A 207 -2.22 11.06 29.58
CA LEU A 207 -1.20 9.99 29.63
C LEU A 207 0.21 10.51 30.01
N CYS A 208 0.54 11.72 29.56
CA CYS A 208 1.81 12.38 29.84
C CYS A 208 1.83 13.15 31.18
N THR A 209 0.70 13.29 31.86
CA THR A 209 0.65 13.98 33.14
C THR A 209 1.23 13.09 34.24
N PRO A 210 2.26 13.55 34.98
CA PRO A 210 2.84 12.77 36.07
C PRO A 210 1.79 12.54 37.15
N ALA A 211 1.68 11.30 37.64
CA ALA A 211 0.78 11.00 38.74
C ALA A 211 1.22 11.77 40.00
N VAL A 212 0.43 12.76 40.40
CA VAL A 212 0.66 13.49 41.65
C VAL A 212 0.31 12.55 42.78
N ASN A 213 1.33 11.97 43.41
CA ASN A 213 1.14 11.06 44.53
C ASN A 213 0.80 11.90 45.78
N PRO A 214 -0.46 11.91 46.27
CA PRO A 214 -0.89 12.84 47.33
C PRO A 214 -0.23 12.55 48.69
N SER A 215 0.41 11.38 48.82
CA SER A 215 0.98 10.88 50.07
C SER A 215 2.44 11.29 50.33
N ARG A 216 3.10 12.04 49.44
CA ARG A 216 4.47 12.52 49.68
C ARG A 216 4.47 13.97 50.17
N LEU A 217 4.42 14.12 51.49
CA LEU A 217 4.56 15.39 52.24
C LEU A 217 5.98 16.01 52.17
N TYR A 218 6.89 15.47 51.37
CA TYR A 218 8.24 16.00 51.16
C TYR A 218 8.61 16.00 49.68
N PRO A 219 8.91 17.16 49.08
CA PRO A 219 9.40 17.27 47.73
C PRO A 219 10.92 17.05 47.74
N ASP A 220 11.35 15.79 47.81
CA ASP A 220 12.70 15.47 47.32
C ASP A 220 12.64 15.52 45.78
N LEU A 221 12.78 16.77 45.34
CA LEU A 221 12.80 17.28 43.98
C LEU A 221 13.95 16.65 43.18
N GLU A 222 13.70 16.48 41.89
CA GLU A 222 14.61 16.04 40.82
C GLU A 222 14.72 14.53 40.55
N ALA A 223 14.96 13.66 41.54
CA ALA A 223 15.19 12.22 41.28
C ALA A 223 13.96 11.44 40.75
N ASN A 224 12.74 11.94 40.98
CA ASN A 224 11.50 11.30 40.50
C ASN A 224 11.01 11.81 39.13
N SER A 225 11.71 12.76 38.50
CA SER A 225 11.28 13.33 37.21
C SER A 225 11.48 12.34 36.06
N SER A 226 12.66 11.73 35.94
CA SER A 226 12.94 10.77 34.86
C SER A 226 12.07 9.51 34.94
N GLN A 227 11.88 8.95 36.14
CA GLN A 227 11.06 7.74 36.30
C GLN A 227 9.58 7.99 36.00
N SER A 228 9.02 9.14 36.42
CA SER A 228 7.64 9.48 36.08
C SER A 228 7.43 9.65 34.58
N VAL A 229 8.41 10.25 33.88
CA VAL A 229 8.39 10.37 32.41
C VAL A 229 8.56 9.02 31.71
N GLN A 230 9.40 8.12 32.23
CA GLN A 230 9.50 6.74 31.72
C GLN A 230 8.18 5.96 31.90
N ILE A 231 7.47 6.17 33.01
CA ILE A 231 6.12 5.62 33.21
C ILE A 231 5.14 6.22 32.20
N SER A 232 5.20 7.53 31.91
CA SER A 232 4.41 8.13 30.82
C SER A 232 4.69 7.49 29.47
N TYR A 233 5.95 7.13 29.18
CA TYR A 233 6.29 6.37 27.97
C TYR A 233 5.59 5.00 27.93
N LEU A 234 5.62 4.24 29.03
CA LEU A 234 4.90 2.97 29.12
C LEU A 234 3.39 3.13 28.93
N ARG A 235 2.78 4.16 29.51
CA ARG A 235 1.36 4.47 29.34
C ARG A 235 1.00 4.74 27.87
N LEU A 236 1.86 5.48 27.15
CA LEU A 236 1.69 5.70 25.71
C LEU A 236 1.81 4.39 24.92
N CYS A 237 2.74 3.50 25.29
CA CYS A 237 2.87 2.19 24.66
C CYS A 237 1.60 1.36 24.86
N GLY A 238 1.12 1.24 26.10
CA GLY A 238 -0.12 0.52 26.42
C GLY A 238 -1.34 1.11 25.71
N PHE A 239 -1.43 2.44 25.62
CA PHE A 239 -2.49 3.13 24.88
C PHE A 239 -2.51 2.77 23.39
N ILE A 240 -1.35 2.69 22.73
CA ILE A 240 -1.26 2.31 21.31
C ILE A 240 -1.66 0.86 21.09
N TRP A 241 -1.20 -0.05 21.97
CA TRP A 241 -1.59 -1.47 21.93
C TRP A 241 -3.10 -1.67 22.11
N GLU A 242 -3.69 -0.98 23.08
CA GLU A 242 -5.15 -0.98 23.29
C GLU A 242 -5.89 -0.52 22.03
N MET A 243 -5.48 0.61 21.43
CA MET A 243 -6.09 1.10 20.19
C MET A 243 -5.98 0.08 19.05
N TYR A 244 -4.82 -0.57 18.91
CA TYR A 244 -4.60 -1.59 17.89
C TYR A 244 -5.57 -2.75 18.05
N TRP A 245 -5.71 -3.29 19.25
CA TRP A 245 -6.67 -4.36 19.49
C TRP A 245 -8.10 -3.88 19.25
N GLN A 246 -8.49 -2.71 19.77
CA GLN A 246 -9.85 -2.20 19.58
C GLN A 246 -10.24 -2.06 18.09
N VAL A 247 -9.32 -1.59 17.24
CA VAL A 247 -9.60 -1.41 15.80
C VAL A 247 -9.45 -2.73 15.02
N LYS A 248 -8.45 -3.55 15.35
CA LYS A 248 -8.23 -4.85 14.68
C LYS A 248 -9.43 -5.78 14.83
N HIS A 249 -10.04 -5.83 16.01
CA HIS A 249 -11.24 -6.65 16.27
C HIS A 249 -12.44 -6.24 15.42
N GLU A 250 -12.46 -5.01 14.88
CA GLU A 250 -13.56 -4.56 14.01
C GLU A 250 -13.40 -5.03 12.55
N GLU A 251 -12.19 -5.40 12.11
CA GLU A 251 -11.86 -5.88 10.75
C GLU A 251 -12.33 -4.97 9.59
N ARG A 252 -12.58 -3.67 9.86
CA ARG A 252 -13.14 -2.73 8.87
C ARG A 252 -12.21 -1.62 8.41
N ASN A 253 -11.09 -1.39 9.10
CA ASN A 253 -10.19 -0.27 8.81
C ASN A 253 -8.75 -0.76 8.74
N GLU A 254 -8.43 -1.39 7.62
CA GLU A 254 -7.08 -1.89 7.35
C GLU A 254 -6.05 -0.76 7.38
N GLU A 255 -6.38 0.41 6.82
CA GLU A 255 -5.46 1.55 6.75
C GLU A 255 -5.10 2.10 8.13
N PHE A 256 -6.09 2.28 9.01
CA PHE A 256 -5.82 2.70 10.40
C PHE A 256 -5.08 1.61 11.18
N THR A 257 -5.40 0.33 10.93
CA THR A 257 -4.68 -0.79 11.55
C THR A 257 -3.20 -0.79 11.14
N ASN A 258 -2.92 -0.54 9.86
CA ASN A 258 -1.56 -0.42 9.35
C ASN A 258 -0.81 0.76 9.99
N LEU A 259 -1.48 1.90 10.17
CA LEU A 259 -0.93 3.06 10.88
C LEU A 259 -0.55 2.70 12.33
N LEU A 260 -1.40 1.96 13.04
CA LEU A 260 -1.12 1.50 14.41
C LEU A 260 0.03 0.48 14.44
N ILE A 261 0.12 -0.43 13.47
CA ILE A 261 1.26 -1.37 13.35
C ILE A 261 2.57 -0.60 13.18
N GLU A 262 2.59 0.44 12.34
CA GLU A 262 3.77 1.29 12.17
C GLU A 262 4.18 1.97 13.49
N LEU A 263 3.22 2.48 14.27
CA LEU A 263 3.50 3.04 15.59
C LEU A 263 4.05 1.98 16.55
N ILE A 264 3.42 0.79 16.59
CA ILE A 264 3.84 -0.30 17.47
C ILE A 264 5.27 -0.76 17.17
N ASN A 265 5.63 -0.90 15.90
CA ASN A 265 6.98 -1.30 15.48
C ASN A 265 8.09 -0.35 15.93
N GLU A 266 7.75 0.85 16.37
CA GLU A 266 8.67 1.87 16.88
C GLU A 266 8.68 1.99 18.41
N LEU A 267 7.81 1.27 19.13
CA LEU A 267 7.72 1.35 20.60
C LEU A 267 8.88 0.66 21.29
N HIS A 268 9.37 -0.44 20.71
CA HIS A 268 10.45 -1.27 21.27
C HIS A 268 10.16 -1.84 22.67
N ILE A 269 8.90 -1.79 23.09
CA ILE A 269 8.33 -2.36 24.31
C ILE A 269 7.15 -3.22 23.90
N ASP A 270 7.09 -4.42 24.45
CA ASP A 270 6.02 -5.37 24.16
C ASP A 270 4.72 -4.99 24.87
N GLU A 271 3.58 -5.53 24.44
CA GLU A 271 2.28 -5.28 25.09
C GLU A 271 2.31 -5.62 26.59
N ASP A 272 2.79 -6.82 26.90
CA ASP A 272 3.02 -7.32 28.25
C ASP A 272 4.43 -6.96 28.78
N GLY A 273 5.13 -6.07 28.09
CA GLY A 273 6.49 -5.64 28.43
C GLY A 273 6.54 -4.54 29.50
N ASP A 274 7.64 -4.49 30.23
CA ASP A 274 8.01 -3.36 31.10
C ASP A 274 9.23 -2.64 30.48
N LEU A 275 9.67 -1.54 31.09
CA LEU A 275 10.93 -0.89 30.76
C LEU A 275 12.09 -1.91 30.84
N PRO A 276 13.06 -1.80 29.94
CA PRO A 276 14.14 -2.77 29.84
C PRO A 276 15.13 -2.66 31.00
N ASP A 277 15.86 -3.74 31.23
CA ASP A 277 17.07 -3.79 32.06
C ASP A 277 16.87 -3.26 33.50
N ASP A 278 17.68 -2.29 33.91
CA ASP A 278 17.68 -1.64 35.22
C ASP A 278 16.57 -0.61 35.41
N LEU A 279 15.81 -0.30 34.35
CA LEU A 279 14.75 0.71 34.36
C LEU A 279 13.36 0.14 34.69
N ARG A 280 13.25 -1.18 34.94
CA ARG A 280 12.00 -1.86 35.23
C ARG A 280 11.17 -1.13 36.28
N SER A 281 9.90 -0.89 35.97
CA SER A 281 8.94 -0.28 36.88
C SER A 281 8.24 -1.32 37.78
N GLY A 282 8.31 -2.60 37.41
CA GLY A 282 7.62 -3.70 38.06
C GLY A 282 6.18 -3.93 37.58
N LYS A 283 5.72 -3.20 36.55
CA LYS A 283 4.42 -3.38 35.92
C LYS A 283 4.55 -3.27 34.39
N THR A 284 3.64 -3.94 33.68
CA THR A 284 3.62 -3.90 32.21
C THR A 284 3.12 -2.56 31.68
N ALA A 285 3.37 -2.29 30.39
CA ALA A 285 2.83 -1.14 29.68
C ALA A 285 1.30 -1.08 29.75
N ASP A 286 0.62 -2.22 29.53
CA ASP A 286 -0.82 -2.33 29.72
C ASP A 286 -1.23 -1.99 31.16
N ALA A 287 -0.59 -2.57 32.17
CA ALA A 287 -0.97 -2.32 33.56
C ALA A 287 -0.89 -0.82 33.95
N HIS A 288 0.18 -0.12 33.53
CA HIS A 288 0.28 1.33 33.75
C HIS A 288 -0.77 2.14 33.01
N PHE A 289 -1.15 1.69 31.80
CA PHE A 289 -2.22 2.32 31.03
C PHE A 289 -3.60 2.07 31.66
N GLN A 290 -3.91 0.84 32.08
CA GLN A 290 -5.18 0.51 32.73
C GLN A 290 -5.35 1.28 34.05
N GLU A 291 -4.28 1.51 34.82
CA GLU A 291 -4.34 2.32 36.05
C GLU A 291 -4.87 3.72 35.78
N ILE A 292 -4.32 4.43 34.80
CA ILE A 292 -4.77 5.79 34.47
C ILE A 292 -6.11 5.79 33.72
N LYS A 293 -6.42 4.75 32.95
CA LYS A 293 -7.72 4.57 32.30
C LYS A 293 -8.85 4.45 33.33
N ASN A 294 -8.60 3.72 34.43
CA ASN A 294 -9.55 3.50 35.52
C ASN A 294 -9.79 4.73 36.40
N GLU A 295 -8.88 5.72 36.39
CA GLU A 295 -9.09 7.02 37.04
C GLU A 295 -10.18 7.85 36.34
N GLY A 296 -10.59 7.47 35.12
CA GLY A 296 -11.66 8.08 34.35
C GLY A 296 -11.19 9.21 33.43
N GLY A 297 -12.13 9.98 32.88
CA GLY A 297 -11.84 11.10 31.96
C GLY A 297 -11.88 10.70 30.48
N PHE A 298 -10.93 11.20 29.69
CA PHE A 298 -10.93 11.05 28.23
C PHE A 298 -10.55 9.64 27.75
N LEU A 299 -9.98 8.81 28.63
CA LEU A 299 -9.51 7.45 28.34
C LEU A 299 -10.60 6.37 28.53
N ALA A 300 -11.78 6.72 29.03
CA ALA A 300 -12.84 5.76 29.31
C ALA A 300 -13.32 5.04 28.04
N ASP A 301 -13.62 3.75 28.16
CA ASP A 301 -14.20 2.98 27.06
C ASP A 301 -15.61 3.46 26.73
N LEU A 302 -15.85 3.71 25.45
CA LEU A 302 -17.15 4.09 24.94
C LEU A 302 -17.81 2.92 24.21
N THR A 303 -19.08 2.70 24.51
CA THR A 303 -19.95 1.87 23.67
C THR A 303 -20.37 2.67 22.43
N ASN A 304 -20.76 1.99 21.34
CA ASN A 304 -21.22 2.69 20.13
C ASN A 304 -22.38 3.68 20.39
N PRO A 305 -23.40 3.37 21.22
CA PRO A 305 -24.43 4.34 21.58
C PRO A 305 -23.89 5.52 22.39
N ALA A 306 -22.97 5.29 23.32
CA ALA A 306 -22.35 6.35 24.12
C ALA A 306 -21.50 7.28 23.25
N LEU A 307 -20.76 6.73 22.28
CA LEU A 307 -20.02 7.51 21.28
C LEU A 307 -20.97 8.44 20.50
N LEU A 308 -22.05 7.91 19.93
CA LEU A 308 -23.00 8.71 19.15
C LEU A 308 -23.65 9.81 20.00
N MET A 309 -23.97 9.53 21.27
CA MET A 309 -24.51 10.52 22.19
C MET A 309 -23.50 11.64 22.49
N LEU A 310 -22.24 11.28 22.70
CA LEU A 310 -21.15 12.22 22.96
C LEU A 310 -20.88 13.10 21.74
N GLU A 311 -20.72 12.53 20.55
CA GLU A 311 -20.52 13.29 19.31
C GLU A 311 -21.72 14.20 19.01
N SER A 312 -22.95 13.73 19.23
CA SER A 312 -24.15 14.57 19.09
C SER A 312 -24.13 15.76 20.05
N THR A 313 -23.62 15.57 21.26
CA THR A 313 -23.46 16.65 22.25
C THR A 313 -22.40 17.65 21.81
N ILE A 314 -21.26 17.17 21.29
CA ILE A 314 -20.18 18.02 20.74
C ILE A 314 -20.72 18.87 19.59
N VAL A 315 -21.44 18.27 18.63
CA VAL A 315 -22.04 18.99 17.50
C VAL A 315 -23.01 20.06 17.99
N LYS A 316 -23.89 19.76 18.94
CA LYS A 316 -24.81 20.76 19.52
C LYS A 316 -24.08 21.92 20.20
N GLN A 317 -23.02 21.64 20.95
CA GLN A 317 -22.21 22.66 21.60
C GLN A 317 -21.49 23.54 20.58
N LYS A 318 -20.91 22.96 19.54
CA LYS A 318 -20.24 23.70 18.45
C LYS A 318 -21.24 24.54 17.64
N LEU A 319 -22.41 24.01 17.32
CA LEU A 319 -23.51 24.76 16.69
C LEU A 319 -23.89 25.99 17.52
N HIS A 320 -24.11 25.80 18.82
CA HIS A 320 -24.44 26.92 19.71
C HIS A 320 -23.31 27.96 19.74
N THR A 321 -22.06 27.52 19.83
CA THR A 321 -20.88 28.38 19.83
C THR A 321 -20.78 29.18 18.54
N LEU A 322 -20.85 28.51 17.39
CA LEU A 322 -20.77 29.17 16.08
C LEU A 322 -21.91 30.16 15.85
N ARG A 323 -23.14 29.84 16.26
CA ARG A 323 -24.27 30.79 16.14
C ARG A 323 -24.04 32.08 16.90
N ASN A 324 -23.34 32.03 18.05
CA ASN A 324 -23.02 33.22 18.82
C ASN A 324 -21.94 34.09 18.13
N TYR A 325 -21.06 33.48 17.34
CA TYR A 325 -20.00 34.19 16.61
C TYR A 325 -20.41 34.64 15.20
N LEU A 326 -21.25 33.87 14.52
CA LEU A 326 -21.73 34.14 13.16
C LEU A 326 -22.84 35.21 13.17
N THR A 327 -22.46 36.43 13.52
CA THR A 327 -23.25 37.61 13.13
C THR A 327 -22.93 37.91 11.67
N PRO A 328 -23.93 38.12 10.78
CA PRO A 328 -23.67 38.30 9.35
C PRO A 328 -22.98 39.65 9.10
N GLN A 329 -21.65 39.62 9.12
CA GLN A 329 -20.80 40.80 8.91
C GLN A 329 -20.26 40.86 7.47
N ASN A 330 -20.14 39.72 6.79
CA ASN A 330 -19.68 39.60 5.41
C ASN A 330 -20.31 38.36 4.73
N SER A 331 -20.03 38.16 3.44
CA SER A 331 -20.55 37.03 2.66
C SER A 331 -20.12 35.67 3.24
N VAL A 332 -18.89 35.56 3.74
CA VAL A 332 -18.34 34.33 4.33
C VAL A 332 -19.14 33.91 5.57
N HIS A 333 -19.43 34.86 6.48
CA HIS A 333 -20.25 34.60 7.66
C HIS A 333 -21.67 34.17 7.28
N ALA A 334 -22.27 34.79 6.26
CA ALA A 334 -23.60 34.42 5.78
C ALA A 334 -23.61 33.00 5.19
N SER A 335 -22.60 32.67 4.38
CA SER A 335 -22.40 31.34 3.82
C SER A 335 -22.17 30.26 4.89
N MET A 336 -21.36 30.55 5.91
CA MET A 336 -21.18 29.66 7.07
C MET A 336 -22.49 29.45 7.82
N ALA A 337 -23.27 30.51 8.07
CA ALA A 337 -24.56 30.39 8.75
C ALA A 337 -25.55 29.53 7.96
N TYR A 338 -25.57 29.67 6.63
CA TYR A 338 -26.39 28.84 5.76
C TYR A 338 -25.92 27.36 5.76
N ALA A 339 -24.61 27.12 5.71
CA ALA A 339 -24.05 25.76 5.81
C ALA A 339 -24.43 25.08 7.14
N LEU A 340 -24.44 25.82 8.27
CA LEU A 340 -24.90 25.27 9.55
C LEU A 340 -26.38 24.89 9.53
N GLN A 341 -27.23 25.70 8.90
CA GLN A 341 -28.64 25.37 8.74
C GLN A 341 -28.82 24.08 7.92
N LEU A 342 -28.07 23.93 6.82
CA LEU A 342 -28.08 22.70 6.00
C LEU A 342 -27.66 21.46 6.80
N ILE A 343 -26.66 21.59 7.67
CA ILE A 343 -26.23 20.50 8.57
C ILE A 343 -27.35 20.13 9.55
N GLU A 344 -28.01 21.11 10.15
CA GLU A 344 -29.12 20.85 11.08
C GLU A 344 -30.31 20.18 10.41
N ASP A 345 -30.68 20.64 9.21
CA ASP A 345 -31.76 20.07 8.41
C ASP A 345 -31.43 18.61 8.02
N GLU A 346 -30.19 18.35 7.60
CA GLU A 346 -29.74 16.99 7.27
C GLU A 346 -29.72 16.06 8.50
N ILE A 347 -29.27 16.55 9.66
CA ILE A 347 -29.31 15.79 10.91
C ILE A 347 -30.76 15.50 11.33
N ALA A 348 -31.68 16.45 11.18
CA ALA A 348 -33.09 16.28 11.51
C ALA A 348 -33.73 15.21 10.62
N LEU A 349 -33.55 15.33 9.30
CA LEU A 349 -34.06 14.37 8.32
C LEU A 349 -33.55 12.94 8.61
N LYS A 350 -32.23 12.78 8.79
CA LYS A 350 -31.63 11.47 9.08
C LYS A 350 -32.15 10.86 10.39
N LYS A 351 -32.50 11.67 11.40
CA LYS A 351 -33.14 11.17 12.62
C LYS A 351 -34.56 10.66 12.36
N GLU A 352 -35.33 11.39 11.56
CA GLU A 352 -36.69 10.99 11.19
C GLU A 352 -36.69 9.69 10.38
N GLU A 353 -35.71 9.53 9.49
CA GLU A 353 -35.53 8.36 8.64
C GLU A 353 -34.80 7.19 9.34
N ASN A 354 -34.35 7.39 10.58
CA ASN A 354 -33.55 6.43 11.35
C ASN A 354 -32.26 5.99 10.61
N GLU A 355 -31.64 6.92 9.88
CA GLU A 355 -30.36 6.72 9.22
C GLU A 355 -29.18 6.95 10.15
N THR A 356 -28.03 6.35 9.83
CA THR A 356 -26.77 6.61 10.55
C THR A 356 -26.27 8.02 10.31
N ILE A 357 -25.98 8.74 11.40
CA ILE A 357 -25.51 10.13 11.35
C ILE A 357 -24.01 10.15 11.63
N ASP A 358 -23.25 10.73 10.71
CA ASP A 358 -21.82 10.96 10.87
C ASP A 358 -21.58 12.30 11.58
N TYR A 359 -21.74 12.30 12.91
CA TYR A 359 -21.48 13.50 13.72
C TYR A 359 -20.01 13.93 13.69
N HIS A 360 -19.09 13.00 13.40
CA HIS A 360 -17.66 13.31 13.29
C HIS A 360 -17.40 14.22 12.08
N PHE A 361 -17.95 13.89 10.91
CA PHE A 361 -17.86 14.74 9.72
C PHE A 361 -18.37 16.17 9.99
N TYR A 362 -19.54 16.32 10.61
CA TYR A 362 -20.08 17.65 10.93
C TYR A 362 -19.25 18.40 11.97
N THR A 363 -18.65 17.67 12.92
CA THR A 363 -17.73 18.25 13.90
C THR A 363 -16.50 18.85 13.20
N ALA A 364 -15.92 18.13 12.23
CA ALA A 364 -14.78 18.60 11.46
C ALA A 364 -15.08 19.88 10.67
N VAL A 365 -16.24 19.94 10.01
CA VAL A 365 -16.70 21.16 9.31
C VAL A 365 -16.80 22.35 10.27
N MET A 366 -17.39 22.15 11.45
CA MET A 366 -17.56 23.21 12.43
C MET A 366 -16.23 23.66 13.06
N ASP A 367 -15.27 22.74 13.24
CA ASP A 367 -13.92 23.07 13.69
C ASP A 367 -13.19 23.95 12.68
N ASP A 368 -13.31 23.65 11.39
CA ASP A 368 -12.75 24.52 10.35
C ASP A 368 -13.44 25.87 10.29
N PHE A 369 -14.75 25.96 10.49
CA PHE A 369 -15.43 27.26 10.61
C PHE A 369 -14.88 28.07 11.78
N LEU A 370 -14.72 27.46 12.97
CA LEU A 370 -14.13 28.15 14.13
C LEU A 370 -12.69 28.63 13.85
N ARG A 371 -11.89 27.86 13.11
CA ARG A 371 -10.54 28.27 12.67
C ARG A 371 -10.57 29.40 11.65
N ILE A 372 -11.53 29.40 10.72
CA ILE A 372 -11.72 30.48 9.73
C ILE A 372 -12.27 31.75 10.37
N LEU A 373 -12.81 31.69 11.58
CA LEU A 373 -13.16 32.88 12.36
C LEU A 373 -11.95 33.46 13.12
N ASN A 374 -10.81 32.75 13.21
CA ASN A 374 -9.61 33.20 13.91
C ASN A 374 -8.42 33.54 12.95
N PRO A 375 -8.01 34.83 12.84
CA PRO A 375 -6.97 35.36 11.92
C PRO A 375 -5.69 34.54 11.70
N GLN A 376 -5.28 33.76 12.70
CA GLN A 376 -3.95 33.15 12.73
C GLN A 376 -3.85 31.78 12.04
N THR A 377 -4.97 31.11 11.73
CA THR A 377 -4.96 29.69 11.28
C THR A 377 -5.76 29.45 9.99
N HIS A 378 -6.12 30.51 9.27
CA HIS A 378 -7.14 30.42 8.24
C HIS A 378 -6.78 29.63 6.98
N HIS A 379 -5.51 29.58 6.54
CA HIS A 379 -5.20 29.04 5.20
C HIS A 379 -5.38 27.51 5.09
N GLU A 380 -4.98 26.76 6.12
CA GLU A 380 -5.11 25.29 6.12
C GLU A 380 -6.57 24.86 6.27
N ALA A 381 -7.34 25.51 7.14
CA ALA A 381 -8.77 25.25 7.33
C ALA A 381 -9.56 25.54 6.03
N VAL A 382 -9.27 26.64 5.34
CA VAL A 382 -9.90 26.96 4.04
C VAL A 382 -9.58 25.90 2.99
N LYS A 383 -8.36 25.37 2.97
CA LYS A 383 -8.00 24.29 2.05
C LYS A 383 -8.75 22.99 2.40
N TYR A 384 -8.87 22.66 3.68
CA TYR A 384 -9.52 21.45 4.15
C TYR A 384 -11.03 21.46 3.91
N LEU A 385 -11.70 22.61 4.01
CA LEU A 385 -13.12 22.76 3.62
C LEU A 385 -13.41 22.26 2.21
N GLY A 386 -12.53 22.53 1.24
CA GLY A 386 -12.68 22.02 -0.13
C GLY A 386 -12.68 20.51 -0.22
N LYS A 387 -11.90 19.85 0.65
CA LYS A 387 -11.87 18.39 0.78
C LYS A 387 -13.12 17.88 1.48
N LEU A 388 -13.54 18.49 2.59
CA LEU A 388 -14.80 18.16 3.27
C LEU A 388 -16.00 18.26 2.33
N ALA A 389 -15.99 19.25 1.42
CA ALA A 389 -17.01 19.41 0.40
C ALA A 389 -17.13 18.21 -0.56
N GLU A 390 -16.10 17.38 -0.73
CA GLU A 390 -16.15 16.16 -1.55
C GLU A 390 -16.88 14.99 -0.90
N TYR A 391 -17.11 15.08 0.42
CA TYR A 391 -17.81 14.07 1.22
C TYR A 391 -19.17 14.56 1.73
N ALA A 392 -19.44 15.86 1.63
CA ALA A 392 -20.71 16.48 1.99
C ALA A 392 -21.88 16.01 1.10
N SER A 393 -23.10 16.22 1.59
CA SER A 393 -24.32 16.01 0.82
C SER A 393 -24.38 16.92 -0.41
N GLY A 394 -24.95 16.39 -1.51
CA GLY A 394 -25.05 17.07 -2.81
C GLY A 394 -23.78 17.06 -3.65
N THR A 395 -22.80 16.22 -3.30
CA THR A 395 -21.67 15.86 -4.17
C THR A 395 -22.15 15.11 -5.42
N PRO A 396 -21.62 15.43 -6.61
CA PRO A 396 -22.00 14.70 -7.82
C PRO A 396 -21.50 13.25 -7.73
N SER A 397 -22.43 12.29 -7.76
CA SER A 397 -22.11 10.88 -7.65
C SER A 397 -21.10 10.43 -8.70
N LEU A 398 -20.23 9.46 -8.35
CA LEU A 398 -19.19 8.91 -9.23
C LEU A 398 -19.75 8.48 -10.60
N GLY A 399 -20.96 7.90 -10.61
CA GLY A 399 -21.67 7.51 -11.83
C GLY A 399 -22.08 8.69 -12.73
N LYS A 400 -22.40 9.85 -12.15
CA LYS A 400 -22.67 11.09 -12.92
C LYS A 400 -21.39 11.74 -13.45
N LYS A 401 -20.25 11.58 -12.76
CA LYS A 401 -18.93 12.01 -13.25
C LYS A 401 -18.47 11.16 -14.44
N ILE A 402 -18.58 9.83 -14.33
CA ILE A 402 -18.22 8.88 -15.39
C ILE A 402 -19.18 9.01 -16.58
N GLY A 403 -20.49 9.10 -16.34
CA GLY A 403 -21.49 9.31 -17.39
C GLY A 403 -21.32 10.66 -18.10
N GLY A 404 -20.98 11.73 -17.37
CA GLY A 404 -20.67 13.04 -17.96
C GLY A 404 -19.39 13.06 -18.80
N ALA A 405 -18.34 12.37 -18.34
CA ALA A 405 -17.10 12.21 -19.11
C ALA A 405 -17.33 11.38 -20.39
N LEU A 406 -18.11 10.29 -20.31
CA LEU A 406 -18.51 9.50 -21.47
C LEU A 406 -19.35 10.31 -22.47
N LEU A 407 -20.26 11.16 -22.00
CA LEU A 407 -21.04 12.06 -22.85
C LEU A 407 -20.17 13.11 -23.54
N MET A 408 -19.15 13.64 -22.86
CA MET A 408 -18.20 14.59 -23.47
C MET A 408 -17.37 13.91 -24.56
N VAL A 409 -16.90 12.68 -24.32
CA VAL A 409 -16.18 11.87 -25.33
C VAL A 409 -17.09 11.52 -26.50
N ALA A 410 -18.36 11.18 -26.25
CA ALA A 410 -19.34 10.92 -27.30
C ALA A 410 -19.65 12.18 -28.13
N GLY A 411 -19.83 13.32 -27.49
CA GLY A 411 -20.04 14.61 -28.16
C GLY A 411 -18.84 15.02 -29.01
N LEU A 412 -17.62 14.83 -28.49
CA LEU A 412 -16.39 15.06 -29.24
C LEU A 412 -16.33 14.12 -30.45
N ALA A 413 -16.61 12.83 -30.29
CA ALA A 413 -16.62 11.87 -31.38
C ALA A 413 -17.66 12.21 -32.47
N ILE A 414 -18.84 12.70 -32.11
CA ILE A 414 -19.87 13.16 -33.06
C ILE A 414 -19.39 14.38 -33.83
N LEU A 415 -18.73 15.33 -33.17
CA LEU A 415 -18.14 16.50 -33.83
C LEU A 415 -17.04 16.10 -34.81
N THR A 416 -16.13 15.21 -34.41
CA THR A 416 -15.07 14.71 -35.29
C THR A 416 -15.65 13.94 -36.47
N ALA A 417 -16.65 13.08 -36.24
CA ALA A 417 -17.33 12.35 -37.30
C ALA A 417 -18.07 13.29 -38.27
N SER A 418 -18.66 14.38 -37.77
CA SER A 418 -19.30 15.41 -38.59
C SER A 418 -18.28 16.16 -39.45
N ILE A 419 -17.13 16.54 -38.90
CA ILE A 419 -16.05 17.21 -39.65
C ILE A 419 -15.45 16.28 -40.70
N VAL A 420 -15.20 15.02 -40.34
CA VAL A 420 -14.67 13.99 -41.27
C VAL A 420 -15.69 13.67 -42.37
N GLY A 421 -16.99 13.57 -42.03
CA GLY A 421 -18.07 13.38 -42.99
C GLY A 421 -18.24 14.58 -43.94
N LEU A 422 -18.02 15.79 -43.43
CA LEU A 422 -18.04 17.02 -44.24
C LEU A 422 -16.80 17.09 -45.15
N ALA A 423 -15.62 16.69 -44.67
CA ALA A 423 -14.41 16.57 -45.50
C ALA A 423 -14.53 15.46 -46.56
N ALA A 424 -15.20 14.34 -46.24
CA ALA A 424 -15.44 13.23 -47.17
C ALA A 424 -16.47 13.58 -48.25
N THR A 425 -17.46 14.42 -47.96
CA THR A 425 -18.50 14.82 -48.93
C THR A 425 -18.03 15.84 -49.97
N PHE A 426 -16.91 16.55 -49.75
CA PHE A 426 -16.25 17.36 -50.78
C PHE A 426 -15.40 16.55 -51.78
N GLY A 427 -15.29 15.23 -51.61
CA GLY A 427 -14.47 14.35 -52.45
C GLY A 427 -15.21 13.11 -52.95
N GLY A 428 -16.30 13.26 -53.73
CA GLY A 428 -16.77 12.19 -54.64
C GLY A 428 -18.18 11.62 -54.39
N SER A 429 -19.13 12.04 -55.24
CA SER A 429 -20.30 11.33 -55.77
C SER A 429 -21.21 10.47 -54.84
N SER A 430 -22.31 11.10 -54.42
CA SER A 430 -23.72 10.71 -54.68
C SER A 430 -24.38 9.42 -54.13
N PHE A 431 -23.80 8.67 -53.19
CA PHE A 431 -24.61 7.68 -52.42
C PHE A 431 -24.47 7.81 -50.88
N PHE A 432 -23.28 8.13 -50.36
CA PHE A 432 -23.07 8.33 -48.92
C PHE A 432 -23.67 9.65 -48.38
N SER A 433 -23.89 10.65 -49.25
CA SER A 433 -24.51 11.91 -48.85
C SER A 433 -25.96 11.73 -48.40
N ALA A 434 -26.73 10.82 -49.01
CA ALA A 434 -28.11 10.56 -48.61
C ALA A 434 -28.17 9.83 -47.26
N CYS A 435 -27.23 8.90 -47.02
CA CYS A 435 -27.12 8.20 -45.74
C CYS A 435 -26.65 9.14 -44.62
N GLY A 436 -25.70 10.05 -44.90
CA GLY A 436 -25.25 11.08 -43.96
C GLY A 436 -26.31 12.14 -43.65
N ILE A 437 -27.08 12.56 -44.66
CA ILE A 437 -28.22 13.49 -44.46
C ILE A 437 -29.36 12.78 -43.72
N ALA A 438 -29.65 11.51 -44.00
CA ALA A 438 -30.67 10.74 -43.29
C ALA A 438 -30.27 10.47 -41.83
N LEU A 439 -29.00 10.16 -41.55
CA LEU A 439 -28.46 10.05 -40.19
C LEU A 439 -28.46 11.41 -39.47
N GLY A 440 -28.08 12.49 -40.16
CA GLY A 440 -28.14 13.85 -39.61
C GLY A 440 -29.57 14.32 -39.31
N LEU A 441 -30.53 13.99 -40.18
CA LEU A 441 -31.95 14.29 -39.98
C LEU A 441 -32.59 13.41 -38.91
N SER A 442 -32.22 12.13 -38.81
CA SER A 442 -32.73 11.24 -37.75
C SER A 442 -32.12 11.58 -36.39
N LEU A 443 -30.88 12.07 -36.33
CA LEU A 443 -30.29 12.66 -35.12
C LEU A 443 -30.96 13.99 -34.74
N LEU A 444 -31.28 14.85 -35.71
CA LEU A 444 -32.09 16.06 -35.46
C LEU A 444 -33.52 15.71 -35.01
N GLN A 445 -34.12 14.65 -35.56
CA GLN A 445 -35.43 14.18 -35.13
C GLN A 445 -35.36 13.56 -33.74
N PHE A 446 -34.25 12.94 -33.37
CA PHE A 446 -33.96 12.48 -32.00
C PHE A 446 -33.79 13.68 -31.05
N GLU A 447 -33.07 14.72 -31.47
CA GLU A 447 -32.95 16.00 -30.75
C GLU A 447 -34.28 16.76 -30.64
N VAL A 448 -35.21 16.65 -31.60
CA VAL A 448 -36.52 17.31 -31.50
C VAL A 448 -37.52 16.46 -30.71
N ALA A 449 -37.45 15.12 -30.80
CA ALA A 449 -38.32 14.22 -30.05
C ALA A 449 -37.92 14.07 -28.57
N PHE A 450 -36.62 14.21 -28.25
CA PHE A 450 -36.11 14.22 -26.88
C PHE A 450 -35.63 15.61 -26.39
N GLY A 451 -35.72 16.65 -27.24
CA GLY A 451 -35.17 18.00 -27.00
C GLY A 451 -35.85 18.83 -25.93
N SER A 452 -37.01 18.42 -25.44
CA SER A 452 -37.59 19.01 -24.24
C SER A 452 -36.86 18.59 -22.95
N LEU A 453 -35.97 17.58 -22.99
CA LEU A 453 -35.18 17.14 -21.84
C LEU A 453 -33.72 17.63 -21.84
N PHE A 454 -33.19 18.15 -22.96
CA PHE A 454 -31.75 18.51 -23.09
C PHE A 454 -31.46 20.00 -23.41
N ALA A 455 -32.48 20.85 -23.51
CA ALA A 455 -32.31 22.27 -23.82
C ALA A 455 -31.51 23.07 -22.77
N ILE A 456 -31.29 22.54 -21.56
CA ILE A 456 -30.48 23.21 -20.52
C ILE A 456 -28.97 23.02 -20.76
N SER A 457 -28.54 21.96 -21.46
CA SER A 457 -27.11 21.68 -21.68
C SER A 457 -26.49 22.37 -22.90
N ALA A 458 -27.27 22.77 -23.90
CA ALA A 458 -26.73 23.32 -25.15
C ALA A 458 -26.36 24.81 -25.08
N VAL A 459 -27.01 25.59 -24.22
CA VAL A 459 -26.69 27.03 -24.05
C VAL A 459 -25.37 27.25 -23.29
N ALA A 460 -24.86 26.23 -22.58
CA ALA A 460 -23.54 26.27 -21.94
C ALA A 460 -22.37 25.96 -22.91
N GLY A 461 -22.66 25.39 -24.09
CA GLY A 461 -21.64 24.81 -24.98
C GLY A 461 -20.82 25.79 -25.81
N CYS A 462 -21.28 27.03 -26.01
CA CYS A 462 -20.58 28.02 -26.84
C CYS A 462 -19.84 29.11 -26.05
N GLY A 463 -19.89 29.09 -24.71
CA GLY A 463 -19.24 30.09 -23.84
C GLY A 463 -18.04 29.59 -23.01
N LEU A 464 -17.73 28.28 -23.05
CA LEU A 464 -16.84 27.64 -22.06
C LEU A 464 -15.45 27.23 -22.55
N THR A 465 -14.93 27.82 -23.62
CA THR A 465 -13.57 27.49 -24.11
C THR A 465 -12.45 28.40 -23.60
N PHE A 466 -12.69 29.31 -22.64
CA PHE A 466 -11.63 30.21 -22.17
C PHE A 466 -11.41 30.32 -20.64
N PHE A 467 -12.29 29.76 -19.79
CA PHE A 467 -12.06 29.76 -18.34
C PHE A 467 -12.46 28.43 -17.69
N GLY A 468 -11.43 27.63 -17.39
CA GLY A 468 -11.31 26.94 -16.10
C GLY A 468 -12.13 25.67 -15.88
N ASN A 469 -11.43 24.55 -15.71
CA ASN A 469 -11.92 23.26 -15.20
C ASN A 469 -12.63 23.34 -13.81
N GLN A 470 -12.65 24.51 -13.15
CA GLN A 470 -13.31 24.76 -11.87
C GLN A 470 -14.82 25.07 -12.00
N THR A 471 -15.26 25.83 -13.01
CA THR A 471 -16.66 26.24 -13.17
C THR A 471 -17.58 25.08 -13.56
N PHE A 472 -17.05 24.02 -14.21
CA PHE A 472 -17.84 22.83 -14.53
C PHE A 472 -18.16 21.96 -13.31
N ASN A 473 -17.33 22.00 -12.27
CA ASN A 473 -17.59 21.29 -11.01
C ASN A 473 -18.55 22.06 -10.09
N GLN A 474 -18.56 23.39 -10.13
CA GLN A 474 -19.52 24.24 -9.41
C GLN A 474 -20.95 24.03 -9.90
N GLY A 475 -21.17 23.88 -11.22
CA GLY A 475 -22.51 23.69 -11.82
C GLY A 475 -23.21 22.35 -11.52
N LYS A 476 -22.57 21.43 -10.77
CA LYS A 476 -23.13 20.10 -10.44
C LYS A 476 -23.19 19.79 -8.93
N ARG A 477 -22.58 20.60 -8.09
CA ARG A 477 -22.68 20.46 -6.62
C ARG A 477 -23.96 21.16 -6.15
N GLN A 478 -24.62 20.59 -5.15
CA GLN A 478 -25.80 21.16 -4.51
C GLN A 478 -25.65 21.04 -2.98
N GLY A 479 -26.51 21.71 -2.22
CA GLY A 479 -26.57 21.56 -0.76
C GLY A 479 -25.26 21.91 -0.05
N LEU A 480 -24.92 21.15 0.99
CA LEU A 480 -23.77 21.42 1.85
C LEU A 480 -22.46 21.42 1.07
N SER A 481 -22.29 20.51 0.11
CA SER A 481 -21.09 20.45 -0.75
C SER A 481 -20.83 21.74 -1.51
N GLN A 482 -21.89 22.35 -2.06
CA GLN A 482 -21.77 23.61 -2.78
C GLN A 482 -21.39 24.74 -1.83
N GLU A 483 -22.04 24.82 -0.67
CA GLU A 483 -21.81 25.90 0.27
C GLU A 483 -20.39 25.88 0.86
N LEU A 484 -19.85 24.70 1.16
CA LEU A 484 -18.46 24.58 1.62
C LEU A 484 -17.43 25.04 0.57
N VAL A 485 -17.69 24.80 -0.71
CA VAL A 485 -16.86 25.31 -1.82
C VAL A 485 -16.99 26.83 -1.93
N THR A 486 -18.21 27.37 -1.83
CA THR A 486 -18.44 28.82 -1.84
C THR A 486 -17.65 29.51 -0.72
N ILE A 487 -17.69 28.98 0.50
CA ILE A 487 -16.92 29.51 1.64
C ILE A 487 -15.42 29.47 1.33
N GLN A 488 -14.94 28.35 0.81
CA GLN A 488 -13.53 28.19 0.43
C GLN A 488 -13.09 29.26 -0.59
N GLU A 489 -13.85 29.44 -1.66
CA GLU A 489 -13.54 30.37 -2.75
C GLU A 489 -13.56 31.83 -2.27
N GLN A 490 -14.58 32.23 -1.51
CA GLN A 490 -14.67 33.58 -0.94
C GLN A 490 -13.50 33.89 0.01
N CYS A 491 -13.09 32.90 0.81
CA CYS A 491 -11.90 33.05 1.66
C CYS A 491 -10.62 33.16 0.81
N GLN A 492 -10.51 32.40 -0.28
CA GLN A 492 -9.36 32.44 -1.18
C GLN A 492 -9.23 33.76 -1.94
N GLU A 493 -10.33 34.32 -2.43
CA GLU A 493 -10.37 35.63 -3.09
C GLU A 493 -9.96 36.77 -2.14
N SER A 494 -10.31 36.65 -0.86
CA SER A 494 -9.88 37.61 0.17
C SER A 494 -8.36 37.60 0.39
N TYR A 495 -7.64 36.54 0.01
CA TYR A 495 -6.18 36.46 0.09
C TYR A 495 -5.47 36.99 -1.16
N THR A 496 -6.11 36.99 -2.32
CA THR A 496 -5.48 37.48 -3.55
C THR A 496 -5.60 38.99 -3.72
N MET A 497 -6.49 39.63 -2.96
CA MET A 497 -6.67 41.09 -2.94
C MET A 497 -5.92 41.83 -1.83
N ASN A 498 -5.26 41.11 -0.91
CA ASN A 498 -4.32 41.65 0.10
C ASN A 498 -2.90 41.26 -0.27
#